data_AF-A0A847W9Z5-F1
#
_entry.id   AF-A0A847W9Z5-F1
#
_cell.length_a   1.000
_cell.length_b   1.000
_cell.length_c   1.000
_cell.angle_alpha   90.00
_cell.angle_beta   90.00
_cell.angle_gamma   90.00
#
_symmetry.space_group_name_H-M   'P 1'
#
loop_
_entity.id
_entity.type
_entity.pdbx_description
1 polymer ?
#
loop_
_entity_poly.entity_id
_entity_poly.type
_entity_poly.pdbx_seq_one_letter_code
_entity_poly.pdbx_strand_id
1 'polypeptide(L)'
;MNKIKPVFMVSFAFILMVLLFPLLVTKTPGLEAEITEPEITKTPVPTAELWMRAEVIQPEDRLPDKPEEYDTAIYIKLISKDGLSSAFTLRDYLIGVVAAEMPALFEPEALKAQAVAARTYSIYRMKADQVHEGGALCSDPGCCNAYLTDEALKEKWGADYEANLARITGAVLQTDGICLSYNNEPIFAAFHSSSVEKTENSESVWRNALPYLRSASSIEDEDSVPNYISRVTISYKEIQSLVKEAYPKAKLSSKPEGWLTGA
;
A
#
# COMPACT_ATOMS: atom_id res chain seq x y z
N MET A 1 33.11 -47.61 -53.43
CA MET A 1 33.70 -46.96 -52.24
C MET A 1 33.13 -45.55 -52.14
N ASN A 2 32.05 -45.34 -51.38
CA ASN A 2 31.41 -44.03 -51.24
C ASN A 2 32.11 -43.23 -50.15
N LYS A 3 32.72 -42.10 -50.53
CA LYS A 3 33.30 -41.13 -49.60
C LYS A 3 32.16 -40.40 -48.88
N ILE A 4 32.04 -40.63 -47.58
CA ILE A 4 31.13 -39.87 -46.69
C ILE A 4 31.63 -38.42 -46.66
N LYS A 5 30.73 -37.46 -46.90
CA LYS A 5 31.06 -36.03 -46.93
C LYS A 5 31.39 -35.52 -45.52
N PRO A 6 32.41 -34.65 -45.34
CA PRO A 6 32.89 -34.22 -44.03
C PRO A 6 31.83 -33.51 -43.17
N VAL A 7 30.81 -32.92 -43.79
CA VAL A 7 29.68 -32.25 -43.09
C VAL A 7 28.80 -33.25 -42.31
N PHE A 8 28.65 -34.49 -42.79
CA PHE A 8 27.87 -35.51 -42.07
C PHE A 8 28.60 -36.05 -40.84
N MET A 9 29.94 -36.01 -40.85
CA MET A 9 30.75 -36.53 -39.75
C MET A 9 30.79 -35.55 -38.56
N VAL A 10 30.72 -34.24 -38.83
CA VAL A 10 30.66 -33.19 -37.79
C VAL A 10 29.28 -33.16 -37.11
N SER A 11 28.18 -33.31 -37.86
CA SER A 11 26.83 -33.34 -37.28
C SER A 11 26.57 -34.61 -36.44
N PHE A 12 27.14 -35.76 -36.83
CA PHE A 12 27.01 -36.98 -36.05
C PHE A 12 27.79 -36.91 -34.73
N ALA A 13 28.98 -36.30 -34.73
CA ALA A 13 29.76 -36.07 -33.51
C ALA A 13 29.05 -35.13 -32.52
N PHE A 14 28.37 -34.10 -33.01
CA PHE A 14 27.63 -33.16 -32.17
C PHE A 14 26.39 -33.80 -31.52
N ILE A 15 25.67 -34.65 -32.26
CA ILE A 15 24.50 -35.39 -31.74
C ILE A 15 24.94 -36.45 -30.71
N LEU A 16 26.06 -37.12 -30.93
CA LEU A 16 26.61 -38.07 -29.94
C LEU A 16 27.03 -37.37 -28.64
N MET A 17 27.61 -36.16 -28.75
CA MET A 17 28.02 -35.36 -27.59
C MET A 17 26.81 -34.89 -26.76
N VAL A 18 25.72 -34.48 -27.41
CA VAL A 18 24.48 -34.05 -26.73
C VAL A 18 23.74 -35.23 -26.09
N LEU A 19 23.76 -36.42 -26.70
CA LEU A 19 23.13 -37.62 -26.15
C LEU A 19 23.93 -38.29 -25.03
N LEU A 20 25.26 -38.11 -24.99
CA LEU A 20 26.12 -38.68 -23.94
C LEU A 20 26.36 -37.73 -22.77
N PHE A 21 26.06 -36.43 -22.90
CA PHE A 21 26.18 -35.45 -21.82
C PHE A 21 25.33 -35.77 -20.56
N PRO A 22 24.08 -36.28 -20.66
CA PRO A 22 23.27 -36.62 -19.49
C PRO A 22 23.83 -37.81 -18.69
N LEU A 23 24.65 -38.66 -19.32
CA LEU A 23 25.27 -39.83 -18.68
C LEU A 23 26.53 -39.46 -17.88
N LEU A 24 27.11 -38.28 -18.11
CA LEU A 24 28.27 -37.81 -17.34
C LEU A 24 27.89 -37.08 -16.03
N VAL A 25 26.62 -36.71 -15.86
CA VAL A 25 26.15 -35.91 -14.71
C VAL A 25 25.60 -36.77 -13.56
N THR A 26 25.49 -38.10 -13.73
CA THR A 26 24.85 -38.98 -12.72
C THR A 26 25.80 -39.57 -11.66
N LYS A 27 27.02 -39.05 -11.50
CA LYS A 27 27.92 -39.43 -10.40
C LYS A 27 28.49 -38.23 -9.67
N THR A 28 27.68 -37.63 -8.81
CA THR A 28 28.18 -36.95 -7.61
C THR A 28 27.67 -37.73 -6.38
N PRO A 29 28.56 -38.15 -5.47
CA PRO A 29 28.16 -38.82 -4.24
C PRO A 29 27.46 -37.81 -3.31
N GLY A 30 26.50 -38.31 -2.54
CA GLY A 30 25.53 -37.52 -1.79
C GLY A 30 26.11 -36.37 -0.99
N LEU A 31 25.60 -35.18 -1.25
CA LEU A 31 25.43 -34.14 -0.24
C LEU A 31 23.97 -34.28 0.23
N GLU A 32 23.78 -34.93 1.37
CA GLU A 32 22.57 -34.69 2.17
C GLU A 32 22.65 -33.24 2.61
N ALA A 33 21.95 -32.36 1.89
CA ALA A 33 21.67 -31.03 2.38
C ALA A 33 20.66 -31.18 3.52
N GLU A 34 21.18 -31.16 4.74
CA GLU A 34 20.41 -30.90 5.95
C GLU A 34 19.62 -29.60 5.71
N ILE A 35 18.30 -29.71 5.59
CA ILE A 35 17.40 -28.56 5.51
C ILE A 35 17.38 -27.95 6.90
N THR A 36 18.37 -27.11 7.20
CA THR A 36 18.23 -26.12 8.27
C THR A 36 17.19 -25.12 7.80
N GLU A 37 16.02 -25.10 8.46
CA GLU A 37 15.08 -23.99 8.36
C GLU A 37 15.87 -22.67 8.43
N PRO A 38 15.60 -21.69 7.56
CA PRO A 38 16.27 -20.42 7.64
C PRO A 38 15.96 -19.83 9.02
N GLU A 39 17.02 -19.66 9.82
CA GLU A 39 16.95 -18.89 11.05
C GLU A 39 16.33 -17.55 10.69
N ILE A 40 15.14 -17.28 11.22
CA ILE A 40 14.43 -16.03 11.05
C ILE A 40 15.30 -14.97 11.73
N THR A 41 16.25 -14.41 10.98
CA THR A 41 16.92 -13.18 11.35
C THR A 41 15.82 -12.17 11.51
N LYS A 42 15.56 -11.76 12.76
CA LYS A 42 14.51 -10.81 13.15
C LYS A 42 14.56 -9.63 12.18
N THR A 43 13.68 -9.62 11.19
CA THR A 43 13.47 -8.46 10.33
C THR A 43 13.08 -7.33 11.28
N PRO A 44 13.70 -6.14 11.20
CA PRO A 44 13.35 -5.06 12.08
C PRO A 44 11.85 -4.77 11.94
N VAL A 45 11.12 -4.96 13.03
CA VAL A 45 9.68 -4.66 13.11
C VAL A 45 9.56 -3.13 12.99
N PRO A 46 8.65 -2.60 12.15
CA PRO A 46 8.38 -1.17 12.14
C PRO A 46 8.07 -0.68 13.56
N THR A 47 8.87 0.25 14.08
CA THR A 47 8.65 0.82 15.40
C THR A 47 7.88 2.13 15.26
N ALA A 48 6.88 2.30 16.13
CA ALA A 48 6.22 3.58 16.33
C ALA A 48 7.13 4.43 17.23
N GLU A 49 7.96 5.27 16.62
CA GLU A 49 8.88 6.17 17.32
C GLU A 49 8.50 7.62 17.02
N LEU A 50 8.81 8.53 17.96
CA LEU A 50 8.70 9.97 17.75
C LEU A 50 9.74 10.39 16.69
N TRP A 51 9.29 10.67 15.48
CA TRP A 51 10.13 10.67 14.27
C TRP A 51 10.94 11.96 14.00
N MET A 52 11.27 12.76 15.01
CA MET A 52 12.10 13.97 14.84
C MET A 52 13.51 13.80 15.40
N ARG A 53 14.39 13.08 14.67
CA ARG A 53 15.85 13.26 14.77
C ARG A 53 16.62 12.68 13.57
N ALA A 54 16.90 13.53 12.58
CA ALA A 54 18.05 13.50 11.65
C ALA A 54 17.83 14.69 10.67
N GLU A 55 18.61 15.75 10.57
CA GLU A 55 20.05 16.02 10.81
C GLU A 55 20.24 17.23 11.76
N VAL A 56 21.49 17.59 12.08
CA VAL A 56 21.86 18.60 13.10
C VAL A 56 21.13 19.94 12.88
N ILE A 57 20.06 20.14 13.63
CA ILE A 57 19.40 21.44 13.77
C ILE A 57 20.09 22.20 14.91
N GLN A 58 20.41 23.47 14.67
CA GLN A 58 21.11 24.33 15.63
C GLN A 58 20.33 24.42 16.95
N PRO A 59 20.98 24.64 18.12
CA PRO A 59 20.35 24.59 19.45
C PRO A 59 19.16 25.53 19.70
N GLU A 60 18.89 26.42 18.75
CA GLU A 60 17.85 27.44 18.75
C GLU A 60 16.55 27.00 18.05
N ASP A 61 16.55 25.90 17.31
CA ASP A 61 15.35 25.28 16.74
C ASP A 61 14.78 24.23 17.69
N ARG A 62 14.34 24.71 18.86
CA ARG A 62 13.76 23.86 19.90
C ARG A 62 12.54 23.12 19.33
N LEU A 63 12.61 21.79 19.30
CA LEU A 63 11.44 20.92 19.28
C LEU A 63 10.49 21.39 20.40
N PRO A 64 9.18 21.52 20.15
CA PRO A 64 8.27 22.07 21.15
C PRO A 64 8.28 21.20 22.41
N ASP A 65 8.40 21.85 23.58
CA ASP A 65 8.57 21.22 24.89
C ASP A 65 7.30 20.43 25.35
N LYS A 66 6.26 20.32 24.51
CA LYS A 66 4.98 19.67 24.81
C LYS A 66 4.56 18.67 23.72
N PRO A 67 4.01 17.49 24.08
CA PRO A 67 3.44 16.51 23.14
C PRO A 67 2.21 16.98 22.36
N GLU A 68 1.81 18.24 22.42
CA GLU A 68 0.58 18.75 21.79
C GLU A 68 0.88 19.85 20.76
N GLU A 69 2.07 19.86 20.18
CA GLU A 69 2.52 20.94 19.28
C GLU A 69 3.18 20.44 17.99
N TYR A 70 3.44 19.14 17.82
CA TYR A 70 4.16 18.62 16.66
C TYR A 70 3.37 18.81 15.37
N ASP A 71 2.11 18.35 15.34
CA ASP A 71 1.30 18.41 14.13
C ASP A 71 0.85 19.84 13.78
N THR A 72 0.83 20.75 14.76
CA THR A 72 0.54 22.17 14.50
C THR A 72 1.74 22.93 13.94
N ALA A 73 2.95 22.45 14.17
CA ALA A 73 4.17 23.06 13.62
C ALA A 73 4.37 22.74 12.14
N ILE A 74 3.70 21.72 11.62
CA ILE A 74 3.81 21.28 10.22
C ILE A 74 2.62 21.83 9.44
N TYR A 75 2.91 22.49 8.32
CA TYR A 75 1.89 22.91 7.36
C TYR A 75 1.91 22.03 6.13
N ILE A 76 0.72 21.65 5.69
CA ILE A 76 0.51 20.90 4.46
C ILE A 76 -0.23 21.75 3.43
N LYS A 77 0.04 21.50 2.16
CA LYS A 77 -0.74 22.04 1.05
C LYS A 77 -1.48 20.90 0.38
N LEU A 78 -2.81 20.93 0.48
CA LEU A 78 -3.71 19.93 -0.09
C LEU A 78 -4.27 20.45 -1.41
N ILE A 79 -4.19 19.63 -2.45
CA ILE A 79 -4.82 19.89 -3.74
C ILE A 79 -6.18 19.19 -3.77
N SER A 80 -7.27 19.94 -3.91
CA SER A 80 -8.61 19.37 -4.05
C SER A 80 -8.83 18.77 -5.44
N LYS A 81 -9.91 17.99 -5.61
CA LYS A 81 -10.23 17.33 -6.89
C LYS A 81 -10.45 18.29 -8.06
N ASP A 82 -10.84 19.53 -7.78
CA ASP A 82 -10.98 20.63 -8.75
C ASP A 82 -9.69 21.42 -8.98
N GLY A 83 -8.58 21.01 -8.38
CA GLY A 83 -7.25 21.60 -8.58
C GLY A 83 -6.96 22.84 -7.73
N LEU A 84 -7.87 23.22 -6.82
CA LEU A 84 -7.63 24.30 -5.87
C LEU A 84 -6.67 23.85 -4.78
N SER A 85 -5.85 24.77 -4.28
CA SER A 85 -4.90 24.48 -3.22
C SER A 85 -5.27 25.18 -1.92
N SER A 86 -5.32 24.42 -0.83
CA SER A 86 -5.59 24.91 0.52
C SER A 86 -4.46 24.50 1.47
N ALA A 87 -4.12 25.38 2.41
CA ALA A 87 -3.10 25.11 3.41
C ALA A 87 -3.75 24.81 4.77
N PHE A 88 -3.25 23.79 5.45
CA PHE A 88 -3.73 23.35 6.76
C PHE A 88 -2.53 23.08 7.68
N THR A 89 -2.74 23.16 8.99
CA THR A 89 -1.84 22.45 9.90
C THR A 89 -1.98 20.95 9.64
N LEU A 90 -0.93 20.16 9.90
CA LEU A 90 -1.00 18.71 9.77
C LEU A 90 -2.10 18.16 10.70
N ARG A 91 -2.30 18.76 11.88
CA ARG A 91 -3.38 18.39 12.81
C ARG A 91 -4.75 18.49 12.16
N ASP A 92 -5.10 19.67 11.65
CA ASP A 92 -6.44 19.91 11.08
C ASP A 92 -6.68 19.04 9.86
N TYR A 93 -5.64 18.83 9.05
CA TYR A 93 -5.68 17.90 7.94
C TYR A 93 -5.96 16.46 8.41
N LEU A 94 -5.25 15.98 9.44
CA LEU A 94 -5.42 14.62 9.96
C LEU A 94 -6.81 14.39 10.53
N ILE A 95 -7.43 15.38 11.17
CA ILE A 95 -8.82 15.30 11.62
C ILE A 95 -9.74 15.03 10.42
N GLY A 96 -9.59 15.79 9.33
CA GLY A 96 -10.37 15.59 8.11
C GLY A 96 -10.10 14.26 7.41
N VAL A 97 -8.85 13.77 7.43
CA VAL A 97 -8.48 12.45 6.88
C VAL A 97 -9.08 11.32 7.68
N VAL A 98 -8.86 11.28 9.00
CA VAL A 98 -9.35 10.20 9.85
C VAL A 98 -10.88 10.13 9.80
N ALA A 99 -11.56 11.28 9.75
CA ALA A 99 -13.02 11.35 9.59
C ALA A 99 -13.55 10.87 8.23
N ALA A 100 -12.72 10.96 7.19
CA ALA A 100 -13.02 10.52 5.84
C ALA A 100 -12.77 9.02 5.65
N GLU A 101 -11.68 8.51 6.23
CA GLU A 101 -11.20 7.13 6.03
C GLU A 101 -11.81 6.12 7.02
N MET A 102 -12.10 6.53 8.25
CA MET A 102 -12.55 5.61 9.30
C MET A 102 -13.84 6.11 9.99
N PRO A 103 -14.84 5.24 10.24
CA PRO A 103 -16.03 5.62 10.97
C PRO A 103 -15.70 6.10 12.40
N ALA A 104 -16.25 7.24 12.81
CA ALA A 104 -15.97 7.84 14.13
C ALA A 104 -16.35 6.94 15.32
N LEU A 105 -17.25 5.98 15.11
CA LEU A 105 -17.70 5.02 16.12
C LEU A 105 -16.80 3.80 16.26
N PHE A 106 -15.76 3.66 15.43
CA PHE A 106 -14.77 2.61 15.62
C PHE A 106 -14.05 2.76 16.96
N GLU A 107 -13.42 1.66 17.38
CA GLU A 107 -12.68 1.58 18.62
C GLU A 107 -11.63 2.71 18.74
N PRO A 108 -11.46 3.33 19.92
CA PRO A 108 -10.53 4.44 20.08
C PRO A 108 -9.09 4.12 19.66
N GLU A 109 -8.62 2.91 19.93
CA GLU A 109 -7.27 2.48 19.53
C GLU A 109 -7.15 2.28 18.01
N ALA A 110 -8.24 1.92 17.32
CA ALA A 110 -8.27 1.86 15.86
C ALA A 110 -8.18 3.26 15.25
N LEU A 111 -8.91 4.25 15.80
CA LEU A 111 -8.81 5.65 15.39
C LEU A 111 -7.40 6.21 15.59
N LYS A 112 -6.72 5.85 16.69
CA LYS A 112 -5.32 6.22 16.95
C LYS A 112 -4.37 5.60 15.94
N ALA A 113 -4.52 4.30 15.65
CA ALA A 113 -3.72 3.62 14.64
C ALA A 113 -3.90 4.26 13.26
N GLN A 114 -5.13 4.62 12.89
CA GLN A 114 -5.43 5.34 11.65
C GLN A 114 -4.78 6.73 11.63
N ALA A 115 -4.82 7.48 12.73
CA ALA A 115 -4.17 8.79 12.83
C ALA A 115 -2.65 8.67 12.62
N VAL A 116 -2.00 7.69 13.24
CA VAL A 116 -0.56 7.42 13.06
C VAL A 116 -0.23 7.01 11.62
N ALA A 117 -1.04 6.13 11.01
CA ALA A 117 -0.85 5.70 9.62
C ALA A 117 -1.02 6.87 8.65
N ALA A 118 -2.10 7.64 8.78
CA ALA A 118 -2.36 8.82 7.95
C ALA A 118 -1.24 9.87 8.09
N ARG A 119 -0.79 10.14 9.31
CA ARG A 119 0.33 11.07 9.58
C ARG A 119 1.59 10.60 8.88
N THR A 120 1.96 9.34 9.09
CA THR A 120 3.16 8.73 8.49
C THR A 120 3.10 8.79 6.97
N TYR A 121 1.96 8.43 6.37
CA TYR A 121 1.75 8.50 4.93
C TYR A 121 1.94 9.93 4.41
N SER A 122 1.35 10.92 5.07
CA SER A 122 1.46 12.33 4.67
C SER A 122 2.90 12.83 4.70
N ILE A 123 3.65 12.51 5.74
CA ILE A 123 5.07 12.85 5.85
C ILE A 123 5.89 12.13 4.78
N TYR A 124 5.67 10.83 4.59
CA TYR A 124 6.33 10.04 3.54
C TYR A 124 6.13 10.70 2.16
N ARG A 125 4.91 11.15 1.86
CA ARG A 125 4.58 11.85 0.61
C ARG A 125 5.20 13.23 0.51
N MET A 126 5.30 13.97 1.61
CA MET A 126 5.96 15.28 1.65
C MET A 126 7.48 15.20 1.44
N LYS A 127 8.11 14.08 1.82
CA LYS A 127 9.53 13.82 1.55
C LYS A 127 9.79 13.34 0.12
N ALA A 128 8.79 12.74 -0.53
CA ALA A 128 8.89 12.38 -1.93
C ALA A 128 8.87 13.64 -2.81
N ASP A 129 9.56 13.62 -3.96
CA ASP A 129 9.51 14.70 -4.94
C ASP A 129 8.06 15.05 -5.27
N GLN A 130 7.76 16.36 -5.44
CA GLN A 130 6.41 16.90 -5.63
C GLN A 130 5.58 16.05 -6.59
N VAL A 131 4.68 15.23 -6.04
CA VAL A 131 3.87 14.29 -6.84
C VAL A 131 2.73 15.02 -7.56
N HIS A 132 2.33 16.18 -7.06
CA HIS A 132 1.29 17.02 -7.66
C HIS A 132 1.85 18.40 -7.99
N GLU A 133 1.33 18.98 -9.07
CA GLU A 133 1.61 20.38 -9.41
C GLU A 133 1.12 21.26 -8.25
N GLY A 134 2.07 21.87 -7.54
CA GLY A 134 1.77 22.75 -6.42
C GLY A 134 1.55 22.09 -5.06
N GLY A 135 1.76 20.78 -4.87
CA GLY A 135 1.64 20.14 -3.54
C GLY A 135 2.09 18.67 -3.47
N ALA A 136 2.29 18.16 -2.25
CA ALA A 136 2.67 16.75 -2.03
C ALA A 136 1.46 15.81 -1.84
N LEU A 137 0.28 16.38 -1.56
CA LEU A 137 -0.94 15.65 -1.21
C LEU A 137 -2.14 16.18 -2.02
N CYS A 138 -3.06 15.29 -2.37
CA CYS A 138 -4.37 15.64 -2.90
C CYS A 138 -5.51 14.98 -2.10
N SER A 139 -6.75 15.44 -2.29
CA SER A 139 -7.94 14.87 -1.63
C SER A 139 -8.60 13.73 -2.41
N ASP A 140 -7.93 13.17 -3.41
CA ASP A 140 -8.41 12.02 -4.16
C ASP A 140 -7.96 10.71 -3.49
N PRO A 141 -8.87 9.90 -2.92
CA PRO A 141 -8.52 8.61 -2.32
C PRO A 141 -7.98 7.59 -3.34
N GLY A 142 -8.18 7.82 -4.65
CA GLY A 142 -7.51 7.03 -5.68
C GLY A 142 -6.00 7.31 -5.80
N CYS A 143 -5.50 8.35 -5.12
CA CYS A 143 -4.12 8.81 -5.25
C CYS A 143 -3.41 9.06 -3.90
N CYS A 144 -4.10 9.69 -2.95
CA CYS A 144 -3.64 10.01 -1.60
C CYS A 144 -4.72 9.58 -0.58
N ASN A 145 -4.83 10.28 0.55
CA ASN A 145 -5.90 10.04 1.52
C ASN A 145 -7.18 10.76 1.09
N ALA A 146 -8.33 10.16 1.41
CA ALA A 146 -9.60 10.87 1.48
C ALA A 146 -9.52 12.02 2.48
N TYR A 147 -10.27 13.08 2.22
CA TYR A 147 -10.35 14.24 3.10
C TYR A 147 -11.76 14.84 3.05
N LEU A 148 -12.30 15.17 4.23
CA LEU A 148 -13.56 15.90 4.38
C LEU A 148 -13.31 17.23 5.10
N THR A 149 -13.96 18.30 4.63
CA THR A 149 -13.94 19.61 5.30
C THR A 149 -14.87 19.60 6.52
N ASP A 150 -14.69 20.57 7.41
CA ASP A 150 -15.58 20.80 8.56
C ASP A 150 -17.06 20.90 8.15
N GLU A 151 -17.35 21.61 7.05
CA GLU A 151 -18.71 21.75 6.50
C GLU A 151 -19.27 20.40 6.05
N ALA A 152 -18.47 19.59 5.36
CA ALA A 152 -18.87 18.25 4.93
C ALA A 152 -19.08 17.30 6.11
N LEU A 153 -18.30 17.45 7.19
CA LEU A 153 -18.48 16.68 8.42
C LEU A 153 -19.75 17.07 9.16
N LYS A 154 -20.08 18.37 9.22
CA LYS A 154 -21.35 18.86 9.78
C LYS A 154 -22.55 18.32 9.01
N GLU A 155 -22.48 18.31 7.68
CA GLU A 155 -23.52 17.71 6.84
C GLU A 155 -23.64 16.21 7.07
N LYS A 156 -22.51 15.48 7.10
CA LYS A 156 -22.45 14.03 7.27
C LYS A 156 -23.02 13.56 8.61
N TRP A 157 -22.70 14.25 9.71
CA TRP A 157 -23.03 13.79 11.06
C TRP A 157 -24.24 14.49 11.68
N GLY A 158 -24.62 15.67 11.19
CA GLY A 158 -25.76 16.42 11.71
C GLY A 158 -25.68 16.62 13.23
N ALA A 159 -26.65 16.08 13.96
CA ALA A 159 -26.73 16.20 15.42
C ALA A 159 -25.56 15.53 16.16
N ASP A 160 -24.94 14.50 15.57
CA ASP A 160 -23.82 13.77 16.18
C ASP A 160 -22.45 14.41 15.90
N TYR A 161 -22.44 15.55 15.20
CA TYR A 161 -21.22 16.22 14.74
C TYR A 161 -20.19 16.43 15.85
N GLU A 162 -20.59 17.09 16.95
CA GLU A 162 -19.69 17.45 18.05
C GLU A 162 -19.11 16.20 18.72
N ALA A 163 -19.93 15.17 18.93
CA ALA A 163 -19.52 13.93 19.58
C ALA A 163 -18.52 13.13 18.71
N ASN A 164 -18.81 13.01 17.41
CA ASN A 164 -17.95 12.29 16.47
C ASN A 164 -16.63 13.03 16.24
N LEU A 165 -16.68 14.36 16.10
CA LEU A 165 -15.49 15.18 15.96
C LEU A 165 -14.60 15.07 17.20
N ALA A 166 -15.17 15.12 18.41
CA ALA A 166 -14.38 15.01 19.64
C ALA A 166 -13.61 13.67 19.75
N ARG A 167 -14.20 12.56 19.30
CA ARG A 167 -13.54 11.25 19.27
C ARG A 167 -12.34 11.23 18.32
N ILE A 168 -12.54 11.74 17.10
CA ILE A 168 -11.48 11.77 16.08
C ILE A 168 -10.37 12.74 16.48
N THR A 169 -10.72 13.95 16.91
CA THR A 169 -9.76 14.93 17.42
C THR A 169 -8.97 14.36 18.60
N GLY A 170 -9.64 13.67 19.52
CA GLY A 170 -8.97 12.97 20.63
C GLY A 170 -7.93 11.95 20.16
N ALA A 171 -8.24 11.15 19.15
CA ALA A 171 -7.30 10.17 18.59
C ALA A 171 -6.09 10.83 17.91
N VAL A 172 -6.31 11.91 17.16
CA VAL A 172 -5.24 12.69 16.52
C VAL A 172 -4.32 13.29 17.58
N LEU A 173 -4.87 13.96 18.59
CA LEU A 173 -4.10 14.63 19.64
C LEU A 173 -3.33 13.64 20.53
N GLN A 174 -3.94 12.52 20.89
CA GLN A 174 -3.28 11.49 21.71
C GLN A 174 -2.14 10.77 20.98
N THR A 175 -1.98 11.00 19.67
CA THR A 175 -0.92 10.44 18.84
C THR A 175 -0.06 11.51 18.16
N ASP A 176 -0.13 12.76 18.63
CA ASP A 176 0.62 13.89 18.06
C ASP A 176 2.12 13.55 17.94
N GLY A 177 2.68 13.76 16.75
CA GLY A 177 4.09 13.47 16.46
C GLY A 177 4.48 11.99 16.41
N ILE A 178 3.57 11.04 16.63
CA ILE A 178 3.86 9.59 16.51
C ILE A 178 3.74 9.16 15.05
N CYS A 179 4.81 8.56 14.51
CA CYS A 179 4.83 7.95 13.18
C CYS A 179 5.48 6.56 13.18
N LEU A 180 5.21 5.82 12.12
CA LEU A 180 5.82 4.52 11.85
C LEU A 180 7.09 4.73 11.02
N SER A 181 8.18 4.10 11.44
CA SER A 181 9.45 4.18 10.72
C SER A 181 10.05 2.80 10.45
N TYR A 182 10.88 2.73 9.40
CA TYR A 182 11.75 1.60 9.10
C TYR A 182 13.09 2.15 8.64
N ASN A 183 14.19 1.71 9.27
CA ASN A 183 15.52 2.30 9.09
C ASN A 183 15.55 3.83 9.33
N ASN A 184 14.84 4.30 10.36
CA ASN A 184 14.72 5.71 10.74
C ASN A 184 14.08 6.62 9.67
N GLU A 185 13.45 6.04 8.65
CA GLU A 185 12.71 6.76 7.63
C GLU A 185 11.20 6.49 7.77
N PRO A 186 10.33 7.50 7.58
CA PRO A 186 8.89 7.28 7.55
C PRO A 186 8.53 6.22 6.50
N ILE A 187 7.68 5.26 6.87
CA ILE A 187 7.29 4.21 5.95
C ILE A 187 6.19 4.66 4.98
N PHE A 188 6.07 3.97 3.85
CA PHE A 188 4.83 3.98 3.07
C PHE A 188 3.71 3.26 3.84
N ALA A 189 3.00 4.00 4.69
CA ALA A 189 1.94 3.49 5.57
C ALA A 189 0.61 3.32 4.84
N ALA A 190 0.56 2.38 3.88
CA ALA A 190 -0.68 2.05 3.18
C ALA A 190 -1.68 1.35 4.11
N PHE A 191 -2.96 1.68 3.97
CA PHE A 191 -4.08 1.06 4.67
C PHE A 191 -5.24 0.81 3.69
N HIS A 192 -6.18 -0.04 4.08
CA HIS A 192 -7.36 -0.41 3.27
C HIS A 192 -8.50 -0.84 4.20
N SER A 193 -9.72 -0.94 3.65
CA SER A 193 -10.93 -1.18 4.44
C SER A 193 -11.00 -2.57 5.06
N SER A 194 -10.74 -3.61 4.28
CA SER A 194 -10.91 -5.00 4.68
C SER A 194 -10.08 -5.93 3.80
N SER A 195 -9.73 -7.08 4.36
CA SER A 195 -8.90 -8.10 3.72
C SER A 195 -9.58 -9.46 3.78
N VAL A 196 -9.18 -10.38 2.89
CA VAL A 196 -9.67 -11.75 2.90
C VAL A 196 -8.62 -12.63 3.58
N GLU A 197 -8.81 -12.92 4.87
CA GLU A 197 -7.95 -13.73 5.76
C GLU A 197 -6.53 -13.17 6.05
N LYS A 198 -5.95 -12.45 5.09
CA LYS A 198 -4.59 -11.91 5.12
C LYS A 198 -4.50 -10.61 4.33
N THR A 199 -3.56 -9.77 4.73
CA THR A 199 -3.09 -8.65 3.92
C THR A 199 -2.21 -9.14 2.77
N GLU A 200 -2.02 -8.29 1.76
CA GLU A 200 -1.18 -8.60 0.58
C GLU A 200 0.30 -8.24 0.79
N ASN A 201 1.18 -8.92 0.06
CA ASN A 201 2.56 -8.46 -0.11
C ASN A 201 2.56 -7.21 -1.00
N SER A 202 3.45 -6.24 -0.73
CA SER A 202 3.46 -5.00 -1.51
C SER A 202 3.71 -5.21 -3.00
N GLU A 203 4.50 -6.21 -3.38
CA GLU A 203 4.79 -6.55 -4.79
C GLU A 203 3.62 -7.25 -5.52
N SER A 204 2.59 -7.70 -4.79
CA SER A 204 1.35 -8.22 -5.39
C SER A 204 0.43 -7.09 -5.87
N VAL A 205 0.47 -5.95 -5.16
CA VAL A 205 -0.40 -4.78 -5.42
C VAL A 205 0.34 -3.70 -6.21
N TRP A 206 1.59 -3.44 -5.82
CA TRP A 206 2.52 -2.52 -6.45
C TRP A 206 3.71 -3.29 -7.03
N ARG A 207 4.67 -2.61 -7.67
CA ARG A 207 5.80 -3.30 -8.32
C ARG A 207 6.95 -3.67 -7.38
N ASN A 208 7.07 -2.99 -6.24
CA ASN A 208 8.26 -3.04 -5.39
C ASN A 208 7.98 -3.80 -4.10
N ALA A 209 8.91 -4.67 -3.72
CA ALA A 209 8.90 -5.31 -2.40
C ALA A 209 9.40 -4.32 -1.33
N LEU A 210 8.57 -4.10 -0.31
CA LEU A 210 8.86 -3.29 0.88
C LEU A 210 8.91 -4.20 2.12
N PRO A 211 10.03 -4.24 2.89
CA PRO A 211 10.22 -5.18 4.00
C PRO A 211 9.15 -5.13 5.11
N TYR A 212 8.49 -3.98 5.25
CA TYR A 212 7.45 -3.74 6.25
C TYR A 212 6.01 -3.90 5.72
N LEU A 213 5.81 -4.09 4.41
CA LEU A 213 4.52 -4.43 3.80
C LEU A 213 4.58 -5.87 3.27
N ARG A 214 4.45 -6.81 4.21
CA ARG A 214 4.42 -8.25 3.97
C ARG A 214 3.04 -8.77 4.37
N SER A 215 2.60 -9.84 3.71
CA SER A 215 1.34 -10.51 4.04
C SER A 215 1.33 -10.96 5.50
N ALA A 216 0.30 -10.54 6.23
CA ALA A 216 0.04 -10.89 7.62
C ALA A 216 -1.41 -11.34 7.77
N SER A 217 -1.69 -12.19 8.76
CA SER A 217 -3.06 -12.63 9.01
C SER A 217 -3.93 -11.47 9.49
N SER A 218 -5.13 -11.36 8.91
CA SER A 218 -6.20 -10.44 9.32
C SER A 218 -7.51 -11.20 9.19
N ILE A 219 -7.96 -11.78 10.30
CA ILE A 219 -9.17 -12.60 10.32
C ILE A 219 -10.36 -11.66 10.49
N GLU A 220 -11.11 -11.51 9.42
CA GLU A 220 -12.32 -10.71 9.32
C GLU A 220 -13.49 -11.60 8.88
N ASP A 221 -14.71 -11.22 9.25
CA ASP A 221 -15.93 -11.94 8.92
C ASP A 221 -17.10 -10.99 8.59
N GLU A 222 -18.21 -11.57 8.14
CA GLU A 222 -19.42 -10.80 7.78
C GLU A 222 -20.05 -10.08 8.98
N ASP A 223 -19.78 -10.55 10.21
CA ASP A 223 -20.29 -9.94 11.44
C ASP A 223 -19.45 -8.71 11.84
N SER A 224 -18.17 -8.69 11.51
CA SER A 224 -17.22 -7.61 11.84
C SER A 224 -17.08 -6.56 10.74
N VAL A 225 -17.29 -6.92 9.47
CA VAL A 225 -17.11 -6.03 8.32
C VAL A 225 -18.41 -5.88 7.52
N PRO A 226 -19.03 -4.68 7.51
CA PRO A 226 -20.18 -4.41 6.65
C PRO A 226 -19.85 -4.64 5.18
N ASN A 227 -20.69 -5.39 4.47
CA ASN A 227 -20.47 -5.78 3.07
C ASN A 227 -19.16 -6.56 2.83
N TYR A 228 -18.69 -7.33 3.83
CA TYR A 228 -17.50 -8.18 3.70
C TYR A 228 -17.49 -8.98 2.39
N ILE A 229 -18.63 -9.59 2.05
CA ILE A 229 -18.90 -10.11 0.71
C ILE A 229 -19.91 -9.20 0.01
N SER A 230 -19.50 -8.64 -1.12
CA SER A 230 -20.40 -7.88 -2.00
C SER A 230 -20.61 -8.62 -3.32
N ARG A 231 -21.81 -8.47 -3.91
CA ARG A 231 -22.16 -9.06 -5.20
C ARG A 231 -22.72 -7.99 -6.13
N VAL A 232 -22.18 -7.94 -7.33
CA VAL A 232 -22.68 -7.11 -8.42
C VAL A 232 -23.07 -8.03 -9.58
N THR A 233 -24.27 -7.85 -10.13
CA THR A 233 -24.78 -8.62 -11.27
C THR A 233 -24.80 -7.72 -12.50
N ILE A 234 -23.96 -8.04 -13.50
CA ILE A 234 -23.82 -7.26 -14.74
C ILE A 234 -24.14 -8.18 -15.91
N SER A 235 -24.85 -7.66 -16.92
CA SER A 235 -25.12 -8.43 -18.14
C SER A 235 -23.85 -8.57 -18.99
N TYR A 236 -23.68 -9.68 -19.71
CA TYR A 236 -22.51 -9.82 -20.60
C TYR A 236 -22.44 -8.71 -21.67
N LYS A 237 -23.57 -8.14 -22.07
CA LYS A 237 -23.61 -7.00 -23.01
C LYS A 237 -23.00 -5.75 -22.39
N GLU A 238 -23.30 -5.51 -21.13
CA GLU A 238 -22.76 -4.38 -20.37
C GLU A 238 -21.26 -4.55 -20.12
N ILE A 239 -20.80 -5.75 -19.74
CA ILE A 239 -19.37 -6.08 -19.67
C ILE A 239 -18.69 -5.78 -21.02
N GLN A 240 -19.28 -6.23 -22.13
CA GLN A 240 -18.73 -5.99 -23.46
C GLN A 240 -18.63 -4.49 -23.78
N SER A 241 -19.63 -3.71 -23.40
CA SER A 241 -19.65 -2.26 -23.60
C SER A 241 -18.54 -1.59 -22.78
N LEU A 242 -18.48 -1.85 -21.47
CA LEU A 242 -17.51 -1.25 -20.56
C LEU A 242 -16.07 -1.59 -20.94
N VAL A 243 -15.81 -2.84 -21.32
CA VAL A 243 -14.45 -3.26 -21.76
C VAL A 243 -14.08 -2.59 -23.08
N LYS A 244 -14.99 -2.44 -24.05
CA LYS A 244 -14.70 -1.73 -25.30
C LYS A 244 -14.52 -0.24 -25.10
N GLU A 245 -15.21 0.35 -24.13
CA GLU A 245 -15.05 1.74 -23.77
C GLU A 245 -13.66 1.99 -23.15
N ALA A 246 -13.27 1.20 -22.15
CA ALA A 246 -11.97 1.30 -21.50
C ALA A 246 -10.80 0.84 -22.41
N TYR A 247 -11.05 -0.17 -23.24
CA TYR A 247 -10.06 -0.79 -24.13
C TYR A 247 -10.61 -0.93 -25.56
N PRO A 248 -10.61 0.14 -26.38
CA PRO A 248 -11.22 0.14 -27.73
C PRO A 248 -10.69 -0.91 -28.71
N LYS A 249 -9.51 -1.48 -28.44
CA LYS A 249 -8.89 -2.54 -29.24
C LYS A 249 -9.17 -3.95 -28.73
N ALA A 250 -9.88 -4.10 -27.61
CA ALA A 250 -10.21 -5.40 -27.04
C ALA A 250 -11.10 -6.21 -28.00
N LYS A 251 -10.75 -7.48 -28.20
CA LYS A 251 -11.50 -8.40 -29.05
C LYS A 251 -12.28 -9.36 -28.18
N LEU A 252 -13.54 -9.01 -27.92
CA LEU A 252 -14.48 -9.88 -27.22
C LEU A 252 -15.35 -10.62 -28.24
N SER A 253 -15.60 -11.91 -28.02
CA SER A 253 -16.55 -12.70 -28.80
C SER A 253 -17.99 -12.19 -28.57
N SER A 254 -18.97 -12.77 -29.26
CA SER A 254 -20.40 -12.39 -29.12
C SER A 254 -21.06 -12.97 -27.87
N LYS A 255 -20.42 -13.94 -27.22
CA LYS A 255 -20.89 -14.62 -26.02
C LYS A 255 -19.78 -14.63 -24.96
N PRO A 256 -20.11 -14.66 -23.66
CA PRO A 256 -19.13 -14.45 -22.59
C PRO A 256 -18.18 -15.62 -22.34
N GLU A 257 -18.40 -16.79 -22.96
CA GLU A 257 -17.56 -17.95 -22.69
C GLU A 257 -16.10 -17.66 -23.07
N GLY A 258 -15.19 -17.84 -22.11
CA GLY A 258 -13.76 -17.62 -22.29
C GLY A 258 -13.27 -16.18 -22.05
N TRP A 259 -14.14 -15.20 -21.78
CA TRP A 259 -13.71 -13.82 -21.52
C TRP A 259 -12.91 -13.68 -20.22
N LEU A 260 -13.31 -14.41 -19.17
CA LEU A 260 -12.70 -14.38 -17.85
C LEU A 260 -12.11 -15.76 -17.57
N THR A 261 -11.02 -16.08 -18.25
CA THR A 261 -10.19 -17.23 -17.88
C THR A 261 -9.06 -16.72 -17.01
N GLY A 262 -8.94 -17.25 -15.80
CA GLY A 262 -7.82 -16.94 -14.92
C GLY A 262 -6.51 -17.39 -15.59
N ALA A 263 -5.48 -16.54 -15.49
CA ALA A 263 -4.10 -16.97 -15.71
C ALA A 263 -3.59 -17.73 -14.48
#